data_AF-A0A6L6WWK5-F1
#
_entry.id   AF-A0A6L6WWK5-F1
#
_cell.length_a   1.000
_cell.length_b   1.000
_cell.length_c   1.000
_cell.angle_alpha   90.00
_cell.angle_beta   90.00
_cell.angle_gamma   90.00
#
_symmetry.space_group_name_H-M   'P 1'
#
loop_
_entity.id
_entity.type
_entity.pdbx_description
1 polymer ?
#
loop_
_entity_poly.entity_id
_entity_poly.type
_entity_poly.pdbx_seq_one_letter_code
_entity_poly.pdbx_strand_id
1 'polypeptide(L)'
;MARRGNSPCARCSRGLGSCVGWPVAAPADPDRPGWQTRPYTPLLDRLSAGGRWSFRLTANPVHTIRRTKDEPRKITAHVTLVHQMGWLLDEQRQQRCGFRILEKPEERRLLPDGTTHKGRPHTGDRYELSVTDTRTLSFAKSRAGEGARRSGPVTVVTVTFDGRLEVTDPHALRRTLTQGIGKARAYGCGLLTLAPLTRDRTPA
;
A
#
# COMPACT_ATOMS: atom_id res chain seq x y z
N MET A 1 48.51 52.78 -34.68
CA MET A 1 47.81 51.64 -35.30
C MET A 1 46.50 51.47 -34.53
N ALA A 2 45.33 52.00 -34.93
CA ALA A 2 44.49 51.62 -36.09
C ALA A 2 44.37 50.07 -36.16
N ARG A 3 43.21 49.41 -36.05
CA ARG A 3 41.84 49.73 -36.51
C ARG A 3 40.78 48.83 -35.82
N ARG A 4 39.57 49.41 -35.66
CA ARG A 4 38.19 48.94 -36.01
C ARG A 4 37.79 47.48 -35.67
N GLY A 5 36.74 47.32 -34.87
CA GLY A 5 35.38 47.01 -35.36
C GLY A 5 35.05 45.55 -34.99
N ASN A 6 33.85 45.08 -34.70
CA ASN A 6 32.49 45.49 -35.03
C ASN A 6 31.56 44.63 -34.15
N SER A 7 30.46 45.19 -33.63
CA SER A 7 29.35 44.37 -33.11
C SER A 7 28.74 43.52 -34.23
N PRO A 8 28.05 42.42 -33.90
CA PRO A 8 26.61 42.51 -34.08
C PRO A 8 25.79 41.90 -32.93
N CYS A 9 24.71 42.62 -32.65
CA CYS A 9 23.49 42.18 -32.01
C CYS A 9 22.82 41.07 -32.86
N ALA A 10 22.49 39.93 -32.24
CA ALA A 10 21.53 38.90 -32.67
C ALA A 10 21.72 37.71 -31.71
N ARG A 11 20.74 37.03 -31.13
CA ARG A 11 19.32 36.93 -31.40
C ARG A 11 18.72 36.24 -30.16
N CYS A 12 17.61 36.80 -29.70
CA CYS A 12 16.71 36.17 -28.76
C CYS A 12 16.18 34.87 -29.39
N SER A 13 16.61 33.72 -28.90
CA SER A 13 15.96 32.43 -29.15
C SER A 13 15.43 31.90 -27.83
N ARG A 14 14.14 32.16 -27.64
CA ARG A 14 13.26 31.47 -26.70
C ARG A 14 13.34 29.97 -26.96
N GLY A 15 14.16 29.27 -26.19
CA GLY A 15 13.92 27.87 -25.89
C GLY A 15 12.94 27.81 -24.73
N LEU A 16 11.65 27.61 -25.02
CA LEU A 16 10.70 27.11 -24.02
C LEU A 16 11.14 25.68 -23.66
N GLY A 17 12.15 25.59 -22.79
CA GLY A 17 12.44 24.38 -22.05
C GLY A 17 11.36 24.23 -20.99
N SER A 18 10.35 23.45 -21.32
CA SER A 18 9.35 22.88 -20.40
C SER A 18 10.06 22.39 -19.13
N CYS A 19 10.08 23.23 -18.09
CA CYS A 19 10.50 22.84 -16.75
C CYS A 19 9.37 22.01 -16.13
N VAL A 20 9.25 20.75 -16.53
CA VAL A 20 8.55 19.75 -15.72
C VAL A 20 9.61 19.14 -14.80
N GLY A 21 10.06 19.97 -13.86
CA GLY A 21 10.85 19.52 -12.73
C GLY A 21 9.89 19.13 -11.61
N TRP A 22 9.73 17.82 -11.39
CA TRP A 22 9.54 17.36 -10.01
C TRP A 22 10.64 18.03 -9.17
N PRO A 23 10.37 18.49 -7.94
CA PRO A 23 11.46 18.85 -7.04
C PRO A 23 12.16 17.54 -6.67
N VAL A 24 13.04 17.08 -7.55
CA VAL A 24 14.15 16.22 -7.16
C VAL A 24 14.82 17.04 -6.07
N ALA A 25 14.82 16.46 -4.87
CA ALA A 25 15.51 16.99 -3.72
C ALA A 25 16.97 17.27 -4.09
N ALA A 26 17.23 18.47 -4.59
CA ALA A 26 18.52 19.10 -4.38
C ALA A 26 18.61 19.27 -2.86
N PRO A 27 19.69 18.83 -2.20
CA PRO A 27 19.96 19.27 -0.84
C PRO A 27 20.30 20.77 -0.93
N ALA A 28 19.27 21.61 -0.99
CA ALA A 28 19.43 23.06 -1.12
C ALA A 28 19.66 23.74 0.24
N ASP A 29 19.74 22.97 1.32
CA ASP A 29 20.02 23.46 2.66
C ASP A 29 20.56 22.28 3.51
N PRO A 30 21.82 22.29 3.96
CA PRO A 30 22.34 21.26 4.87
C PRO A 30 21.57 21.18 6.20
N ASP A 31 20.82 22.23 6.57
CA ASP A 31 19.96 22.25 7.75
C ASP A 31 18.53 21.72 7.49
N ARG A 32 18.19 21.40 6.24
CA ARG A 32 16.87 20.85 5.87
C ARG A 32 17.03 19.67 4.91
N PRO A 33 17.39 18.49 5.41
CA PRO A 33 17.26 17.27 4.62
C PRO A 33 15.82 17.16 4.10
N GLY A 34 15.64 16.74 2.83
CA GLY A 34 14.32 16.53 2.22
C GLY A 34 13.48 15.41 2.85
N TRP A 35 13.88 14.88 3.99
CA TRP A 35 13.19 13.87 4.80
C TRP A 35 12.94 14.42 6.19
N GLN A 36 11.83 14.02 6.82
CA GLN A 36 11.46 14.44 8.16
C GLN A 36 11.06 13.23 9.00
N THR A 37 11.61 13.13 10.21
CA THR A 37 11.13 12.19 11.22
C THR A 37 10.15 12.92 12.14
N ARG A 38 8.96 12.35 12.33
CA ARG A 38 7.93 12.92 13.22
C ARG A 38 7.51 11.88 14.25
N PRO A 39 7.18 12.29 15.49
CA PRO A 39 6.63 11.38 16.47
C PRO A 39 5.30 10.84 15.98
N TYR A 40 5.09 9.53 16.15
CA TYR A 40 3.85 8.87 15.72
C TYR A 40 2.73 8.98 16.77
N THR A 41 3.10 9.32 18.01
CA THR A 41 2.19 9.45 19.18
C THR A 41 0.95 10.32 18.91
N PRO A 42 1.05 11.52 18.29
CA PRO A 42 -0.13 12.36 18.06
C PRO A 42 -1.18 11.71 17.15
N LEU A 43 -0.78 10.82 16.24
CA LEU A 43 -1.73 10.04 15.43
C LEU A 43 -2.36 8.93 16.28
N LEU A 44 -1.55 8.21 17.07
CA LEU A 44 -2.04 7.12 17.93
C LEU A 44 -3.05 7.61 18.97
N ASP A 45 -2.86 8.82 19.50
CA ASP A 45 -3.73 9.43 20.50
C ASP A 45 -5.10 9.82 19.93
N ARG A 46 -5.16 10.13 18.63
CA ARG A 46 -6.41 10.47 17.92
C ARG A 46 -7.26 9.25 17.58
N LEU A 47 -6.76 8.03 17.77
CA LEU A 47 -7.51 6.81 17.50
C LEU A 47 -8.55 6.59 18.59
N SER A 48 -9.83 6.72 18.22
CA SER A 48 -10.99 6.44 19.06
C SER A 48 -11.87 5.38 18.41
N ALA A 49 -12.60 4.60 19.22
CA ALA A 49 -13.58 3.65 18.70
C ALA A 49 -14.66 4.39 17.89
N GLY A 50 -15.09 3.81 16.77
CA GLY A 50 -15.98 4.43 15.79
C GLY A 50 -15.31 5.51 14.91
N GLY A 51 -14.04 5.83 15.13
CA GLY A 51 -13.31 6.78 14.30
C GLY A 51 -13.14 6.27 12.88
N ARG A 52 -13.40 7.11 11.87
CA ARG A 52 -13.28 6.73 10.46
C ARG A 52 -12.07 7.38 9.80
N TRP A 53 -11.31 6.57 9.07
CA TRP A 53 -10.03 6.96 8.47
C TRP A 53 -9.93 6.43 7.05
N SER A 54 -9.28 7.20 6.17
CA SER A 54 -8.75 6.61 4.94
C SER A 54 -7.47 5.87 5.29
N PHE A 55 -7.21 4.77 4.58
CA PHE A 55 -6.03 3.97 4.82
C PHE A 55 -5.34 3.55 3.53
N ARG A 56 -4.05 3.30 3.68
CA ARG A 56 -3.23 2.57 2.72
C ARG A 56 -2.48 1.46 3.44
N LEU A 57 -2.56 0.25 2.92
CA LEU A 57 -1.89 -0.93 3.46
C LEU A 57 -1.16 -1.66 2.35
N THR A 58 0.16 -1.74 2.42
CA THR A 58 0.93 -2.67 1.58
C THR A 58 1.10 -3.98 2.34
N ALA A 59 0.53 -5.09 1.90
CA ALA A 59 0.62 -6.37 2.58
C ALA A 59 0.98 -7.53 1.63
N ASN A 60 1.37 -8.67 2.19
CA ASN A 60 1.53 -9.91 1.46
C ASN A 60 0.35 -10.85 1.78
N PRO A 61 -0.69 -10.90 0.93
CA PRO A 61 -1.86 -11.72 1.17
C PRO A 61 -1.51 -13.19 0.92
N VAL A 62 -1.23 -13.92 1.98
CA VAL A 62 -0.88 -15.35 1.93
C VAL A 62 -1.92 -16.21 2.61
N HIS A 63 -2.10 -17.42 2.07
CA HIS A 63 -2.85 -18.50 2.69
C HIS A 63 -1.99 -19.75 2.75
N THR A 64 -2.38 -20.67 3.62
CA THR A 64 -1.68 -21.94 3.78
C THR A 64 -2.46 -23.02 3.05
N ILE A 65 -1.80 -23.70 2.11
CA ILE A 65 -2.38 -24.79 1.33
C ILE A 65 -1.71 -26.12 1.69
N ARG A 66 -2.50 -27.19 1.59
CA ARG A 66 -2.01 -28.57 1.45
C ARG A 66 -2.56 -29.09 0.12
N ARG A 67 -1.70 -29.68 -0.72
CA ARG A 67 -2.16 -30.26 -2.00
C ARG A 67 -2.77 -31.63 -1.78
N THR A 68 -2.16 -32.42 -0.90
CA THR A 68 -2.59 -33.77 -0.50
C THR A 68 -2.60 -33.86 1.03
N LYS A 69 -3.26 -34.88 1.58
CA LYS A 69 -3.41 -35.06 3.05
C LYS A 69 -2.05 -35.26 3.74
N ASP A 70 -1.14 -35.94 3.06
CA ASP A 70 0.19 -36.32 3.57
C ASP A 70 1.29 -35.28 3.31
N GLU A 71 1.01 -34.24 2.51
CA GLU A 71 1.99 -33.20 2.22
C GLU A 71 2.07 -32.12 3.31
N PRO A 72 3.28 -31.56 3.55
CA PRO A 72 3.45 -30.45 4.46
C PRO A 72 2.72 -29.20 3.95
N ARG A 73 2.27 -28.38 4.91
CA ARG A 73 1.63 -27.09 4.62
C ARG A 73 2.59 -26.17 3.89
N LYS A 74 2.18 -25.62 2.75
CA LYS A 74 2.91 -24.60 2.00
C LYS A 74 2.18 -23.27 2.06
N ILE A 75 2.93 -22.19 2.31
CA ILE A 75 2.40 -20.83 2.26
C ILE A 75 2.41 -20.37 0.80
N THR A 76 1.27 -19.92 0.30
CA THR A 76 1.09 -19.46 -1.08
C THR A 76 0.38 -18.10 -1.07
N ALA A 77 0.80 -17.19 -1.95
CA ALA A 77 0.16 -15.88 -2.09
C ALA A 77 -1.17 -15.96 -2.87
N HIS A 78 -2.09 -15.07 -2.55
CA HIS A 78 -3.30 -14.86 -3.34
C HIS A 78 -2.97 -14.03 -4.58
N VAL A 79 -3.34 -14.56 -5.75
CA VAL A 79 -3.07 -13.94 -7.06
C VAL A 79 -4.29 -13.16 -7.57
N THR A 80 -5.50 -13.65 -7.31
CA THR A 80 -6.73 -13.03 -7.81
C THR A 80 -7.23 -11.92 -6.88
N LEU A 81 -7.70 -10.81 -7.46
CA LEU A 81 -8.21 -9.64 -6.73
C LEU A 81 -9.24 -10.02 -5.65
N VAL A 82 -10.24 -10.85 -6.00
CA VAL A 82 -11.28 -11.31 -5.07
C VAL A 82 -10.69 -11.99 -3.83
N HIS A 83 -9.63 -12.79 -4.01
CA HIS A 83 -8.98 -13.45 -2.89
C HIS A 83 -8.07 -12.51 -2.09
N GLN A 84 -7.44 -11.53 -2.75
CA GLN A 84 -6.63 -10.52 -2.07
C GLN A 84 -7.50 -9.61 -1.19
N MET A 85 -8.64 -9.16 -1.72
CA MET A 85 -9.64 -8.44 -0.93
C MET A 85 -10.19 -9.33 0.18
N GLY A 86 -10.58 -10.56 -0.13
CA GLY A 86 -11.06 -11.53 0.85
C GLY A 86 -10.07 -11.77 2.00
N TRP A 87 -8.77 -11.73 1.72
CA TRP A 87 -7.74 -11.84 2.76
C TRP A 87 -7.80 -10.70 3.78
N LEU A 88 -8.05 -9.46 3.34
CA LEU A 88 -8.20 -8.30 4.23
C LEU A 88 -9.60 -8.22 4.85
N LEU A 89 -10.61 -8.73 4.15
CA LEU A 89 -12.01 -8.79 4.58
C LEU A 89 -12.32 -9.93 5.57
N ASP A 90 -11.35 -10.80 5.84
CA ASP A 90 -11.44 -11.84 6.86
C ASP A 90 -11.77 -11.23 8.24
N GLU A 91 -12.92 -11.61 8.80
CA GLU A 91 -13.45 -11.05 10.05
C GLU A 91 -12.49 -11.24 11.22
N GLN A 92 -11.86 -12.41 11.32
CA GLN A 92 -10.90 -12.73 12.38
C GLN A 92 -9.67 -11.82 12.28
N ARG A 93 -9.18 -11.54 11.07
CA ARG A 93 -8.10 -10.58 10.85
C ARG A 93 -8.50 -9.18 11.25
N GLN A 94 -9.66 -8.70 10.83
CA GLN A 94 -10.18 -7.37 11.15
C GLN A 94 -10.32 -7.17 12.67
N GLN A 95 -10.93 -8.14 13.35
CA GLN A 95 -11.05 -8.16 14.81
C GLN A 95 -9.68 -8.10 15.50
N ARG A 96 -8.73 -8.93 15.07
CA ARG A 96 -7.35 -8.93 15.62
C ARG A 96 -6.61 -7.62 15.39
N CYS A 97 -6.91 -6.94 14.29
CA CYS A 97 -6.27 -5.67 13.94
C CYS A 97 -6.98 -4.45 14.55
N GLY A 98 -8.18 -4.60 15.12
CA GLY A 98 -8.93 -3.52 15.74
C GLY A 98 -9.57 -2.53 14.77
N PHE A 99 -9.82 -2.95 13.52
CA PHE A 99 -10.53 -2.13 12.54
C PHE A 99 -11.47 -2.97 11.69
N ARG A 100 -12.47 -2.32 11.10
CA ARG A 100 -13.35 -2.89 10.08
C ARG A 100 -13.33 -2.04 8.82
N ILE A 101 -13.34 -2.66 7.65
CA ILE A 101 -13.47 -1.94 6.37
C ILE A 101 -14.90 -1.44 6.21
N LEU A 102 -15.07 -0.17 5.81
CA LEU A 102 -16.38 0.42 5.61
C LEU A 102 -17.09 -0.20 4.41
N GLU A 103 -18.39 -0.38 4.54
CA GLU A 103 -19.26 -0.78 3.44
C GLU A 103 -19.80 0.46 2.73
N LYS A 104 -19.86 0.37 1.40
CA LYS A 104 -20.58 1.35 0.58
C LYS A 104 -22.08 1.25 0.87
N PRO A 105 -22.77 2.39 0.94
CA PRO A 105 -24.22 2.41 1.03
C PRO A 105 -24.81 1.78 -0.25
N GLU A 106 -25.97 1.11 -0.12
CA GLU A 106 -26.53 0.27 -1.18
C GLU A 106 -26.77 1.05 -2.48
N GLU A 107 -27.17 2.31 -2.35
CA GLU A 107 -27.47 3.21 -3.47
C GLU A 107 -26.23 3.58 -4.30
N ARG A 108 -25.02 3.40 -3.74
CA ARG A 108 -23.74 3.66 -4.42
C ARG A 108 -23.07 2.39 -4.92
N ARG A 109 -23.65 1.20 -4.69
CA ARG A 109 -23.10 -0.07 -5.16
C ARG A 109 -23.40 -0.22 -6.64
N LEU A 110 -22.35 -0.31 -7.45
CA LEU A 110 -22.47 -0.48 -8.90
C LEU A 110 -22.39 -1.94 -9.33
N LEU A 111 -21.76 -2.80 -8.53
CA LEU A 111 -21.58 -4.21 -8.83
C LEU A 111 -22.24 -5.05 -7.73
N PRO A 112 -23.29 -5.83 -8.06
CA PRO A 112 -23.91 -6.72 -7.08
C PRO A 112 -22.90 -7.79 -6.63
N ASP A 113 -23.08 -8.26 -5.39
CA ASP A 113 -22.43 -9.49 -4.96
C ASP A 113 -23.01 -10.69 -5.71
N GLY A 114 -22.20 -11.73 -5.87
CA GLY A 114 -22.59 -12.89 -6.66
C GLY A 114 -21.49 -13.94 -6.70
N THR A 115 -21.58 -14.81 -7.70
CA THR A 115 -20.58 -15.84 -7.97
C THR A 115 -19.81 -15.56 -9.24
N THR A 116 -18.48 -15.64 -9.16
CA THR A 116 -17.61 -15.62 -10.32
C THR A 116 -17.95 -16.79 -11.25
N HIS A 117 -17.51 -16.74 -12.51
CA HIS A 117 -17.66 -17.85 -13.46
C HIS A 117 -17.19 -19.23 -12.92
N LYS A 118 -16.29 -19.24 -11.93
CA LYS A 118 -15.80 -20.45 -11.25
C LYS A 118 -16.63 -20.83 -10.00
N GLY A 119 -17.84 -20.31 -9.86
CA GLY A 119 -18.74 -20.58 -8.74
C GLY A 119 -18.28 -20.02 -7.39
N ARG A 120 -17.30 -19.10 -7.37
CA ARG A 120 -16.79 -18.54 -6.10
C ARG A 120 -17.50 -17.24 -5.74
N PRO A 121 -17.91 -17.05 -4.47
CA PRO A 121 -18.52 -15.80 -4.04
C PRO A 121 -17.55 -14.63 -4.24
N HIS A 122 -18.04 -13.52 -4.79
CA HIS A 122 -17.35 -12.24 -4.80
C HIS A 122 -18.27 -11.19 -4.19
N THR A 123 -17.66 -10.26 -3.44
CA THR A 123 -18.41 -9.24 -2.70
C THR A 123 -18.75 -8.00 -3.52
N GLY A 124 -18.61 -8.09 -4.85
CA GLY A 124 -18.83 -6.97 -5.77
C GLY A 124 -18.01 -5.75 -5.37
N ASP A 125 -18.66 -4.58 -5.36
CA ASP A 125 -18.07 -3.33 -4.87
C ASP A 125 -18.63 -2.90 -3.50
N ARG A 126 -19.14 -3.86 -2.71
CA ARG A 126 -19.78 -3.63 -1.40
C ARG A 126 -18.89 -2.86 -0.42
N TYR A 127 -17.58 -2.99 -0.49
CA TYR A 127 -16.64 -2.35 0.44
C TYR A 127 -15.96 -1.11 -0.17
N GLU A 128 -15.67 -0.11 0.66
CA GLU A 128 -14.77 1.01 0.32
C GLU A 128 -13.31 0.54 0.37
N LEU A 129 -12.98 -0.44 -0.48
CA LEU A 129 -11.67 -1.08 -0.60
C LEU A 129 -11.31 -1.25 -2.08
N SER A 130 -10.12 -0.84 -2.45
CA SER A 130 -9.52 -1.08 -3.76
C SER A 130 -8.11 -1.63 -3.62
N VAL A 131 -7.64 -2.32 -4.66
CA VAL A 131 -6.24 -2.71 -4.81
C VAL A 131 -5.63 -1.78 -5.84
N THR A 132 -4.65 -0.99 -5.41
CA THR A 132 -4.02 0.04 -6.26
C THR A 132 -2.76 -0.46 -6.96
N ASP A 133 -2.01 -1.35 -6.32
CA ASP A 133 -0.74 -1.87 -6.87
C ASP A 133 -0.53 -3.32 -6.45
N THR A 134 0.01 -4.13 -7.35
CA THR A 134 0.39 -5.52 -7.07
C THR A 134 1.74 -5.80 -7.71
N ARG A 135 2.72 -6.23 -6.91
CA ARG A 135 4.07 -6.55 -7.41
C ARG A 135 4.51 -7.91 -6.91
N THR A 136 5.17 -8.65 -7.78
CA THR A 136 5.83 -9.92 -7.45
C THR A 136 7.33 -9.70 -7.42
N LEU A 137 7.93 -9.80 -6.24
CA LEU A 137 9.38 -9.75 -6.04
C LEU A 137 9.93 -11.17 -6.07
N SER A 138 11.00 -11.40 -6.82
CA SER A 138 11.69 -12.69 -6.89
C SER A 138 13.19 -12.45 -6.76
N PHE A 139 13.84 -13.12 -5.80
CA PHE A 139 15.28 -12.98 -5.60
C PHE A 139 15.92 -14.31 -5.22
N ALA A 140 17.20 -14.46 -5.57
CA ALA A 140 17.99 -15.63 -5.21
C ALA A 140 18.31 -15.62 -3.71
N LYS A 141 18.26 -16.78 -3.07
CA LYS A 141 18.69 -16.94 -1.67
C LYS A 141 20.22 -16.97 -1.63
N SER A 142 20.86 -15.89 -1.19
CA SER A 142 22.32 -15.73 -1.25
C SER A 142 23.11 -16.64 -0.28
N ARG A 143 22.45 -17.31 0.67
CA ARG A 143 23.08 -18.30 1.56
C ARG A 143 22.80 -19.72 1.06
N ALA A 144 23.48 -20.11 -0.01
CA ALA A 144 23.84 -21.51 -0.19
C ALA A 144 25.29 -21.61 0.29
N GLY A 145 25.50 -22.06 1.54
CA GLY A 145 26.84 -22.50 1.95
C GLY A 145 27.31 -23.63 1.03
N GLU A 146 28.63 -23.79 0.88
CA GLU A 146 29.22 -24.91 0.12
C GLU A 146 28.57 -26.22 0.57
N GLY A 147 27.80 -26.85 -0.33
CA GLY A 147 27.06 -28.09 -0.07
C GLY A 147 25.52 -27.96 0.06
N ALA A 148 24.95 -26.75 0.13
CA ALA A 148 23.50 -26.58 0.16
C ALA A 148 22.88 -26.72 -1.25
N ARG A 149 21.91 -27.65 -1.42
CA ARG A 149 21.11 -27.78 -2.65
C ARG A 149 20.59 -26.41 -3.09
N ARG A 150 20.77 -26.04 -4.37
CA ARG A 150 20.24 -24.82 -5.00
C ARG A 150 18.76 -24.68 -4.66
N SER A 151 18.45 -23.89 -3.65
CA SER A 151 17.08 -23.59 -3.26
C SER A 151 16.53 -22.60 -4.28
N GLY A 152 15.34 -22.89 -4.83
CA GLY A 152 14.69 -22.03 -5.81
C GLY A 152 14.51 -20.58 -5.31
N PRO A 153 14.28 -19.62 -6.21
CA PRO A 153 14.17 -18.21 -5.84
C PRO A 153 13.02 -17.99 -4.83
N VAL A 154 13.21 -17.04 -3.92
CA VAL A 154 12.18 -16.63 -2.97
C VAL A 154 11.26 -15.65 -3.67
N THR A 155 9.99 -16.00 -3.78
CA THR A 155 8.96 -15.16 -4.37
C THR A 155 8.08 -14.54 -3.28
N VAL A 156 7.97 -13.22 -3.28
CA VAL A 156 7.12 -12.43 -2.37
C VAL A 156 6.14 -11.64 -3.21
N VAL A 157 4.84 -11.84 -2.98
CA VAL A 157 3.79 -11.02 -3.59
C VAL A 157 3.45 -9.89 -2.63
N THR A 158 3.38 -8.68 -3.15
CA THR A 158 3.06 -7.47 -2.42
C THR A 158 1.83 -6.86 -3.06
N VAL A 159 0.86 -6.47 -2.25
CA VAL A 159 -0.41 -5.88 -2.69
C VAL A 159 -0.65 -4.63 -1.86
N THR A 160 -0.88 -3.50 -2.52
CA THR A 160 -1.26 -2.25 -1.88
C THR A 160 -2.76 -2.08 -1.95
N PHE A 161 -3.38 -2.08 -0.78
CA PHE A 161 -4.79 -1.84 -0.54
C PHE A 161 -4.99 -0.38 -0.15
N ASP A 162 -5.98 0.27 -0.74
CA ASP A 162 -6.43 1.61 -0.38
C ASP A 162 -7.93 1.55 -0.06
N GLY A 163 -8.40 2.39 0.87
CA GLY A 163 -9.80 2.37 1.23
C GLY A 163 -10.16 3.21 2.44
N ARG A 164 -11.32 2.92 3.01
CA ARG A 164 -11.78 3.51 4.27
C ARG A 164 -12.06 2.44 5.31
N LEU A 165 -11.68 2.74 6.56
CA LEU A 165 -11.89 1.86 7.69
C LEU A 165 -12.49 2.62 8.88
N GLU A 166 -13.14 1.86 9.75
CA GLU A 166 -13.63 2.30 11.04
C GLU A 166 -12.85 1.57 12.15
N VAL A 167 -12.44 2.32 13.18
CA VAL A 167 -11.72 1.77 14.33
C VAL A 167 -12.71 1.06 15.24
N THR A 168 -12.51 -0.24 15.47
CA THR A 168 -13.35 -1.04 16.40
C THR A 168 -12.69 -1.15 17.77
N ASP A 169 -11.38 -1.40 17.82
CA ASP A 169 -10.57 -1.40 19.03
C ASP A 169 -9.30 -0.54 18.82
N PRO A 170 -9.24 0.67 19.42
CA PRO A 170 -8.07 1.53 19.34
C PRO A 170 -6.78 0.89 19.82
N HIS A 171 -6.82 0.02 20.83
CA HIS A 171 -5.62 -0.61 21.37
C HIS A 171 -5.06 -1.67 20.42
N ALA A 172 -5.91 -2.52 19.85
CA ALA A 172 -5.50 -3.44 18.79
C ALA A 172 -5.00 -2.70 17.55
N LEU A 173 -5.62 -1.59 17.18
CA LEU A 173 -5.17 -0.80 16.04
C LEU A 173 -3.80 -0.15 16.29
N ARG A 174 -3.56 0.40 17.49
CA ARG A 174 -2.23 0.93 17.88
C ARG A 174 -1.13 -0.13 17.78
N ARG A 175 -1.39 -1.35 18.26
CA ARG A 175 -0.46 -2.48 18.10
C ARG A 175 -0.26 -2.82 16.63
N THR A 176 -1.31 -2.75 15.84
CA THR A 176 -1.26 -3.08 14.41
C THR A 176 -0.44 -2.07 13.62
N LEU A 177 -0.58 -0.77 13.89
CA LEU A 177 0.19 0.29 13.23
C LEU A 177 1.69 0.20 13.57
N THR A 178 2.02 -0.24 14.78
CA THR A 178 3.42 -0.34 15.25
C THR A 178 4.08 -1.65 14.85
N GLN A 179 3.34 -2.76 14.80
CA GLN A 179 3.89 -4.09 14.49
C GLN A 179 3.72 -4.49 13.02
N GLY A 180 2.78 -3.87 12.31
CA GLY A 180 2.43 -4.13 10.92
C GLY A 180 1.57 -5.38 10.68
N ILE A 181 0.86 -5.40 9.55
CA ILE A 181 -0.11 -6.45 9.18
C ILE A 181 0.50 -7.49 8.24
N GLY A 182 0.34 -8.76 8.58
CA GLY A 182 0.70 -9.88 7.69
C GLY A 182 2.18 -10.28 7.74
N LYS A 183 2.61 -11.05 6.72
CA LYS A 183 3.96 -11.60 6.60
C LYS A 183 4.85 -10.71 5.74
N ALA A 184 6.13 -11.06 5.64
CA ALA A 184 7.12 -10.40 4.79
C ALA A 184 7.39 -8.93 5.17
N ARG A 185 7.32 -8.59 6.47
CA ARG A 185 7.51 -7.21 6.98
C ARG A 185 8.86 -6.59 6.60
N ALA A 186 9.91 -7.42 6.58
CA ALA A 186 11.25 -7.01 6.15
C ALA A 186 11.34 -6.60 4.66
N TYR A 187 10.32 -6.91 3.85
CA TYR A 187 10.26 -6.59 2.42
C TYR A 187 9.32 -5.41 2.11
N GLY A 188 9.04 -4.57 3.11
CA GLY A 188 8.15 -3.41 2.97
C GLY A 188 6.66 -3.74 3.06
N CYS A 189 6.30 -4.97 3.48
CA CYS A 189 4.91 -5.31 3.77
C CYS A 189 4.52 -4.96 5.22
N GLY A 190 3.22 -4.81 5.44
CA GLY A 190 2.60 -4.61 6.73
C GLY A 190 2.49 -3.16 7.21
N LEU A 191 3.02 -2.19 6.47
CA LEU A 191 2.83 -0.78 6.84
C LEU A 191 1.39 -0.35 6.54
N LEU A 192 0.66 -0.03 7.61
CA LEU A 192 -0.66 0.60 7.55
C LEU A 192 -0.50 2.09 7.80
N THR A 193 -0.93 2.90 6.84
CA THR A 193 -0.97 4.37 6.94
C THR A 193 -2.42 4.79 7.08
N LEU A 194 -2.69 5.72 8.01
CA LEU A 194 -4.00 6.31 8.22
C LEU A 194 -3.95 7.79 7.88
N ALA A 195 -5.00 8.27 7.22
CA ALA A 195 -5.25 9.69 7.01
C ALA A 195 -6.67 10.03 7.47
N PRO A 196 -6.86 11.21 8.09
CA PRO A 196 -8.19 11.62 8.53
C PRO A 196 -9.10 11.74 7.30
N LEU A 197 -10.34 11.24 7.42
CA LEU A 197 -11.33 11.54 6.40
C LEU A 197 -11.63 13.03 6.47
N THR A 198 -11.27 13.77 5.42
CA THR A 198 -11.82 15.10 5.19
C THR A 198 -13.33 14.93 5.22
N ARG A 199 -14.00 15.51 6.21
CA ARG A 199 -15.47 15.48 6.25
C ARG A 199 -15.93 16.02 4.91
N ASP A 200 -16.71 15.22 4.17
CA ASP A 200 -17.47 15.75 3.05
C ASP A 200 -18.27 16.91 3.64
N ARG A 201 -17.89 18.11 3.24
CA ARG A 201 -18.59 19.32 3.60
C ARG A 201 -19.90 19.22 2.83
N THR A 202 -20.92 18.62 3.45
CA THR A 202 -22.28 18.60 2.92
C THR A 202 -22.62 20.05 2.56
N PRO A 203 -22.83 20.40 1.28
CA PRO A 203 -23.40 21.69 0.96
C PRO A 203 -24.80 21.71 1.56
N ALA A 204 -25.06 22.72 2.40
CA ALA A 204 -26.35 23.00 3.01
C ALA A 204 -27.40 23.35 1.94
#